data_AF-A0A087CZ22-F1
#
_entry.id   AF-A0A087CZ22-F1
#
_cell.length_a   1.000
_cell.length_b   1.000
_cell.length_c   1.000
_cell.angle_alpha   90.00
_cell.angle_beta   90.00
_cell.angle_gamma   90.00
#
_symmetry.space_group_name_H-M   'P 1'
#
loop_
_entity.id
_entity.type
_entity.pdbx_description
1 polymer ?
#
loop_
_entity_poly.entity_id
_entity_poly.type
_entity_poly.pdbx_seq_one_letter_code
_entity_poly.pdbx_strand_id
1 'polypeptide(L)'
;MSPCEQALVTSTAADALPDGTPQLRYYMTLRSVPLAWIDVAAQCSDRFAEGTLRNAQTKQALATLAGKFGQSAPEVTAARLDGVTSLDIQTSALDAMAVAEDRAGFAMEVLAAQGKTAGATLRLGDMHKTASQQLVSLAEKGASSTSSTSSASSTSSTGQSHADPRQKVYAVDALLANPVTIPDKASGLTVPTAAAIEMDCARTEIAAVADTESKPDADTLMILSALAAKHAYTAMQLGYPATDAALFE
;
A
#
# COMPACT_ATOMS: atom_id res chain seq x y z
N MET A 1 6.33 -17.80 22.99
CA MET A 1 5.47 -17.02 22.08
C MET A 1 6.14 -17.01 20.73
N SER A 2 5.39 -17.28 19.66
CA SER A 2 5.89 -17.14 18.29
C SER A 2 6.10 -15.66 17.93
N PRO A 3 6.91 -15.33 16.89
CA PRO A 3 7.05 -13.95 16.41
C PRO A 3 5.70 -13.31 16.04
N CYS A 4 4.80 -14.09 15.42
CA CYS A 4 3.45 -13.66 15.10
C CYS A 4 2.62 -13.31 16.35
N GLU A 5 2.62 -14.18 17.38
CA GLU A 5 1.91 -13.92 18.65
C GLU A 5 2.45 -12.67 19.35
N GLN A 6 3.78 -12.49 19.33
CA GLN A 6 4.41 -11.32 19.94
C GLN A 6 4.04 -10.02 19.21
N ALA A 7 4.03 -10.04 17.88
CA ALA A 7 3.61 -8.91 17.06
C ALA A 7 2.15 -8.54 17.35
N LEU A 8 1.26 -9.54 17.43
CA LEU A 8 -0.15 -9.33 17.72
C LEU A 8 -0.38 -8.73 19.11
N VAL A 9 0.27 -9.26 20.14
CA VAL A 9 0.15 -8.71 21.51
C VAL A 9 0.61 -7.26 21.56
N THR A 10 1.66 -6.92 20.81
CA THR A 10 2.18 -5.56 20.75
C THR A 10 1.23 -4.64 19.98
N SER A 11 0.62 -5.12 18.90
CA SER A 11 -0.28 -4.33 18.05
C SER A 11 -1.61 -4.00 18.72
N THR A 12 -2.09 -4.86 19.62
CA THR A 12 -3.34 -4.65 20.40
C THR A 12 -3.10 -4.06 21.79
N ALA A 13 -1.89 -3.56 22.07
CA ALA A 13 -1.55 -3.03 23.40
C ALA A 13 -2.43 -1.82 23.82
N ALA A 14 -2.97 -1.08 22.85
CA ALA A 14 -3.89 0.02 23.10
C ALA A 14 -5.28 -0.46 23.60
N ASP A 15 -5.71 -1.66 23.22
CA ASP A 15 -7.02 -2.23 23.60
C ASP A 15 -7.05 -2.66 25.06
N ALA A 16 -5.87 -2.89 25.66
CA ALA A 16 -5.73 -3.20 27.09
C ALA A 16 -5.84 -1.96 27.99
N LEU A 17 -5.99 -0.75 27.42
CA LEU A 17 -6.13 0.47 28.21
C LEU A 17 -7.55 0.58 28.80
N PRO A 18 -7.70 0.84 30.11
CA PRO A 18 -9.02 0.99 30.72
C PRO A 18 -9.83 2.13 30.11
N ASP A 19 -11.15 2.00 30.14
CA ASP A 19 -12.08 3.07 29.83
C ASP A 19 -11.76 4.33 30.65
N GLY A 20 -11.80 5.50 30.01
CA GLY A 20 -11.43 6.76 30.63
C GLY A 20 -9.92 7.04 30.70
N THR A 21 -9.08 6.22 30.05
CA THR A 21 -7.65 6.52 29.90
C THR A 21 -7.45 7.92 29.28
N PRO A 22 -6.61 8.79 29.88
CA PRO A 22 -6.32 10.10 29.32
C PRO A 22 -5.79 10.00 27.88
N GLN A 23 -6.29 10.86 26.97
CA GLN A 23 -5.92 10.83 25.55
C GLN A 23 -4.40 10.93 25.31
N LEU A 24 -3.66 11.61 26.19
CA LEU A 24 -2.20 11.70 26.09
C LEU A 24 -1.52 10.34 26.35
N ARG A 25 -2.02 9.56 27.32
CA ARG A 25 -1.49 8.22 27.59
C ARG A 25 -1.81 7.27 26.43
N TYR A 26 -3.03 7.35 25.90
CA TYR A 26 -3.44 6.59 24.73
C TYR A 26 -2.58 6.92 23.50
N TYR A 27 -2.33 8.21 23.26
CA TYR A 27 -1.43 8.68 22.19
C TYR A 27 -0.01 8.10 22.32
N MET A 28 0.58 8.12 23.53
CA MET A 28 1.92 7.56 23.75
C MET A 28 1.98 6.06 23.46
N THR A 29 0.96 5.30 23.88
CA THR A 29 0.85 3.86 23.58
C THR A 29 0.71 3.60 22.08
N LEU A 30 -0.06 4.42 21.36
CA LEU A 30 -0.26 4.25 19.91
C LEU A 30 0.99 4.52 19.06
N ARG A 31 2.07 5.12 19.60
CA ARG A 31 3.24 5.49 18.78
C ARG A 31 3.98 4.29 18.18
N SER A 32 4.00 3.15 18.86
CA SER A 32 4.66 1.93 18.38
C SER A 32 3.71 0.99 17.63
N VAL A 33 2.40 1.19 17.77
CA VAL A 33 1.37 0.29 17.24
C VAL A 33 1.39 0.17 15.71
N PRO A 34 1.59 1.26 14.92
CA PRO A 34 1.72 1.14 13.48
C PRO A 34 2.82 0.16 13.06
N LEU A 35 4.02 0.26 13.65
CA LEU A 35 5.12 -0.65 13.31
C LEU A 35 4.79 -2.09 13.71
N ALA A 36 4.18 -2.29 14.88
CA ALA A 36 3.73 -3.62 15.30
C ALA A 36 2.71 -4.25 14.32
N TRP A 37 1.84 -3.46 13.69
CA TRP A 37 0.95 -3.96 12.64
C TRP A 37 1.65 -4.32 11.32
N ILE A 38 2.78 -3.67 10.99
CA ILE A 38 3.65 -4.14 9.90
C ILE A 38 4.30 -5.47 10.27
N ASP A 39 4.75 -5.61 11.52
CA ASP A 39 5.29 -6.88 12.02
C ASP A 39 4.22 -7.99 11.98
N VAL A 40 2.95 -7.68 12.28
CA VAL A 40 1.83 -8.63 12.09
C VAL A 40 1.71 -9.03 10.63
N ALA A 41 1.73 -8.08 9.68
CA ALA A 41 1.61 -8.41 8.26
C ALA A 41 2.75 -9.32 7.77
N ALA A 42 3.96 -9.16 8.31
CA ALA A 42 5.13 -9.95 7.93
C ALA A 42 5.22 -11.30 8.64
N GLN A 43 4.98 -11.34 9.95
CA GLN A 43 5.14 -12.54 10.77
C GLN A 43 3.90 -13.43 10.76
N CYS A 44 2.72 -12.85 10.55
CA CYS A 44 1.43 -13.54 10.43
C CYS A 44 0.90 -13.42 8.99
N SER A 45 1.46 -14.18 8.04
CA SER A 45 1.11 -14.06 6.61
C SER A 45 -0.38 -14.12 6.31
N ASP A 46 -1.14 -14.95 7.03
CA ASP A 46 -2.58 -15.10 6.83
C ASP A 46 -3.36 -13.85 7.25
N ARG A 47 -2.67 -12.90 7.90
CA ARG A 47 -3.16 -11.61 8.37
C ARG A 47 -2.40 -10.46 7.69
N PHE A 48 -1.83 -10.69 6.51
CA PHE A 48 -1.14 -9.66 5.73
C PHE A 48 -2.05 -8.43 5.53
N ALA A 49 -3.24 -8.65 4.95
CA ALA A 49 -4.23 -7.60 4.71
C ALA A 49 -4.63 -6.87 6.01
N GLU A 50 -4.85 -7.62 7.09
CA GLU A 50 -5.21 -7.04 8.38
C GLU A 50 -4.09 -6.16 8.92
N GLY A 51 -2.85 -6.66 8.97
CA GLY A 51 -1.70 -5.89 9.44
C GLY A 51 -1.48 -4.63 8.60
N THR A 52 -1.61 -4.72 7.29
CA THR A 52 -1.48 -3.56 6.38
C THR A 52 -2.54 -2.50 6.65
N LEU A 53 -3.82 -2.86 6.73
CA LEU A 53 -4.90 -1.89 6.91
C LEU A 53 -4.97 -1.37 8.36
N ARG A 54 -4.70 -2.20 9.36
CA ARG A 54 -4.59 -1.76 10.77
C ARG A 54 -3.41 -0.83 10.99
N ASN A 55 -2.29 -1.00 10.26
CA ASN A 55 -1.21 -0.02 10.24
C ASN A 55 -1.72 1.37 9.78
N ALA A 56 -2.43 1.42 8.65
CA ALA A 56 -2.97 2.67 8.12
C ALA A 56 -4.01 3.29 9.09
N GLN A 57 -4.92 2.48 9.62
CA GLN A 57 -5.96 2.91 10.56
C GLN A 57 -5.36 3.50 11.84
N THR A 58 -4.35 2.83 12.40
CA THR A 58 -3.68 3.32 13.62
C THR A 58 -2.83 4.56 13.36
N LYS A 59 -2.22 4.70 12.18
CA LYS A 59 -1.59 5.97 11.76
C LYS A 59 -2.60 7.11 11.67
N GLN A 60 -3.80 6.85 11.14
CA GLN A 60 -4.86 7.86 11.06
C GLN A 60 -5.36 8.28 12.45
N ALA A 61 -5.54 7.32 13.36
CA ALA A 61 -5.86 7.61 14.76
C ALA A 61 -4.75 8.44 15.43
N LEU A 62 -3.48 8.09 15.19
CA LEU A 62 -2.32 8.81 15.70
C LEU A 62 -2.23 10.23 15.15
N ALA A 63 -2.50 10.44 13.86
CA ALA A 63 -2.54 11.75 13.21
C ALA A 63 -3.61 12.66 13.85
N THR A 64 -4.80 12.10 14.11
CA THR A 64 -5.91 12.81 14.75
C THR A 64 -5.54 13.28 16.16
N LEU A 65 -4.86 12.42 16.93
CA LEU A 65 -4.40 12.75 18.29
C LEU A 65 -3.21 13.72 18.27
N ALA A 66 -2.26 13.54 17.36
CA ALA A 66 -1.11 14.43 17.20
C ALA A 66 -1.56 15.88 16.99
N GLY A 67 -2.54 16.10 16.10
CA GLY A 67 -3.11 17.43 15.86
C GLY A 67 -3.71 18.08 17.12
N LYS A 68 -4.36 17.28 18.00
CA LYS A 68 -4.89 17.78 19.28
C LYS A 68 -3.80 18.21 20.26
N PHE A 69 -2.62 17.60 20.18
CA PHE A 69 -1.48 17.89 21.06
C PHE A 69 -0.43 18.82 20.42
N GLY A 70 -0.76 19.45 19.28
CA GLY A 70 0.17 20.31 18.55
C GLY A 70 1.43 19.58 18.04
N GLN A 71 1.34 18.25 17.87
CA GLN A 71 2.39 17.42 17.32
C GLN A 71 2.15 17.20 15.82
N SER A 72 3.22 16.99 15.06
CA SER A 72 3.13 16.62 13.65
C SER A 72 2.51 15.23 13.50
N ALA A 73 1.61 15.09 12.53
CA ALA A 73 1.10 13.77 12.14
C ALA A 73 2.24 12.88 11.60
N PRO A 74 2.10 11.54 11.69
CA PRO A 74 3.00 10.64 10.99
C PRO A 74 3.04 10.98 9.50
N GLU A 75 4.24 11.19 8.97
CA GLU A 75 4.39 11.50 7.54
C GLU A 75 4.01 10.30 6.68
N VAL A 76 3.43 10.59 5.51
CA VAL A 76 3.37 9.64 4.40
C VAL A 76 4.77 9.58 3.81
N THR A 77 5.61 8.69 4.33
CA THR A 77 6.94 8.46 3.76
C THR A 77 6.79 7.93 2.33
N ALA A 78 7.66 8.37 1.42
CA ALA A 78 7.72 7.81 0.07
C ALA A 78 7.89 6.28 0.14
N ALA A 79 7.38 5.59 -0.89
CA ALA A 79 7.40 4.13 -0.98
C ALA A 79 8.78 3.57 -0.63
N ARG A 80 8.83 2.56 0.25
CA ARG A 80 10.07 1.93 0.77
C ARG A 80 10.84 1.10 -0.27
N LEU A 81 10.64 1.33 -1.55
CA LEU A 81 11.32 0.58 -2.61
C LEU A 81 12.70 1.16 -2.94
N ASP A 82 13.01 2.37 -2.47
CA ASP A 82 14.35 2.96 -2.57
C ASP A 82 15.40 2.07 -1.89
N GLY A 83 16.38 1.60 -2.65
CA GLY A 83 17.45 0.73 -2.16
C GLY A 83 17.06 -0.75 -2.06
N VAL A 84 15.81 -1.12 -2.36
CA VAL A 84 15.40 -2.53 -2.48
C VAL A 84 15.98 -3.09 -3.76
N THR A 85 16.73 -4.18 -3.65
CA THR A 85 17.42 -4.79 -4.81
C THR A 85 16.81 -6.10 -5.26
N SER A 86 15.94 -6.71 -4.46
CA SER A 86 15.17 -7.92 -4.79
C SER A 86 14.04 -8.08 -3.79
N LEU A 87 12.98 -8.78 -4.20
CA LEU A 87 11.88 -9.20 -3.34
C LEU A 87 11.61 -10.69 -3.62
N ASP A 88 11.41 -11.48 -2.57
CA ASP A 88 11.08 -12.89 -2.69
C ASP A 88 9.57 -13.06 -2.89
N ILE A 89 9.10 -12.74 -4.09
CA ILE A 89 7.68 -12.82 -4.46
C ILE A 89 7.54 -13.10 -5.95
N GLN A 90 6.40 -13.67 -6.34
CA GLN A 90 6.08 -13.95 -7.74
C GLN A 90 6.11 -12.68 -8.59
N THR A 91 6.67 -12.77 -9.79
CA THR A 91 6.71 -11.69 -10.78
C THR A 91 5.31 -11.17 -11.11
N SER A 92 4.30 -12.06 -11.19
CA SER A 92 2.90 -11.70 -11.42
C SER A 92 2.32 -10.77 -10.34
N ALA A 93 2.74 -10.93 -9.08
CA ALA A 93 2.34 -10.03 -8.02
C ALA A 93 2.97 -8.65 -8.20
N LEU A 94 4.29 -8.58 -8.51
CA LEU A 94 4.97 -7.32 -8.81
C LEU A 94 4.36 -6.62 -10.02
N ASP A 95 3.95 -7.37 -11.04
CA ASP A 95 3.27 -6.83 -12.22
C ASP A 95 1.90 -6.25 -11.88
N ALA A 96 1.10 -6.97 -11.09
CA ALA A 96 -0.21 -6.51 -10.64
C ALA A 96 -0.08 -5.22 -9.81
N MET A 97 0.89 -5.17 -8.90
CA MET A 97 1.21 -3.98 -8.12
C MET A 97 1.69 -2.82 -9.01
N ALA A 98 2.57 -3.09 -9.97
CA ALA A 98 3.08 -2.06 -10.89
C ALA A 98 1.94 -1.45 -11.73
N VAL A 99 0.99 -2.27 -12.18
CA VAL A 99 -0.20 -1.82 -12.92
C VAL A 99 -1.14 -1.01 -12.04
N ALA A 100 -1.32 -1.40 -10.78
CA ALA A 100 -2.13 -0.66 -9.81
C ALA A 100 -1.56 0.74 -9.57
N GLU A 101 -0.26 0.82 -9.27
CA GLU A 101 0.49 2.06 -9.08
C GLU A 101 0.42 2.94 -10.34
N ASP A 102 0.67 2.38 -11.52
CA ASP A 102 0.65 3.15 -12.77
C ASP A 102 -0.73 3.75 -13.08
N ARG A 103 -1.79 2.96 -12.82
CA ARG A 103 -3.18 3.38 -12.97
C ARG A 103 -3.55 4.49 -11.98
N ALA A 104 -3.18 4.34 -10.71
CA ALA A 104 -3.43 5.34 -9.68
C ALA A 104 -2.70 6.65 -10.00
N GLY A 105 -1.43 6.56 -10.41
CA GLY A 105 -0.64 7.73 -10.83
C GLY A 105 -1.26 8.47 -12.01
N PHE A 106 -1.66 7.74 -13.05
CA PHE A 106 -2.36 8.34 -14.20
C PHE A 106 -3.67 9.02 -13.79
N ALA A 107 -4.48 8.38 -12.94
CA ALA A 107 -5.72 8.95 -12.45
C ALA A 107 -5.49 10.24 -11.65
N MET A 108 -4.47 10.26 -10.79
CA MET A 108 -4.09 11.45 -10.01
C MET A 108 -3.65 12.61 -10.89
N GLU A 109 -2.87 12.35 -11.95
CA GLU A 109 -2.44 13.37 -12.91
C GLU A 109 -3.63 13.96 -13.68
N VAL A 110 -4.56 13.13 -14.14
CA VAL A 110 -5.78 13.57 -14.83
C VAL A 110 -6.63 14.46 -13.91
N LEU A 111 -6.83 14.04 -12.65
CA LEU A 111 -7.62 14.80 -11.68
C LEU A 111 -6.92 16.09 -11.25
N ALA A 112 -5.59 16.06 -11.10
CA ALA A 112 -4.78 17.24 -10.83
C ALA A 112 -4.88 18.26 -11.97
N ALA A 113 -4.84 17.80 -13.23
CA ALA A 113 -5.01 18.65 -14.40
C ALA A 113 -6.40 19.31 -14.48
N GLN A 114 -7.45 18.65 -13.96
CA GLN A 114 -8.76 19.28 -13.86
C GLN A 114 -8.83 20.38 -12.79
N GLY A 115 -8.01 20.30 -11.74
CA GLY A 115 -7.97 21.28 -10.64
C GLY A 115 -9.23 21.29 -9.75
N LYS A 116 -10.08 20.26 -9.82
CA LYS A 116 -11.34 20.16 -9.05
C LYS A 116 -11.27 19.21 -7.86
N THR A 117 -10.28 18.32 -7.85
CA THR A 117 -10.20 17.23 -6.89
C THR A 117 -9.24 17.58 -5.77
N ALA A 118 -9.74 17.70 -4.54
CA ALA A 118 -8.90 17.90 -3.38
C ALA A 118 -7.91 16.72 -3.21
N GLY A 119 -6.64 17.04 -3.00
CA GLY A 119 -5.59 16.05 -2.76
C GLY A 119 -5.02 15.36 -3.99
N ALA A 120 -5.65 15.48 -5.16
CA ALA A 120 -5.05 15.05 -6.42
C ALA A 120 -3.95 16.05 -6.81
N THR A 121 -2.69 15.61 -6.79
CA THR A 121 -1.54 16.45 -7.14
C THR A 121 -0.62 15.73 -8.11
N LEU A 122 0.08 16.50 -8.96
CA LEU A 122 1.10 15.95 -9.85
C LEU A 122 2.19 15.20 -9.06
N ARG A 123 2.58 15.73 -7.90
CA ARG A 123 3.55 15.07 -7.00
C ARG A 123 3.07 13.68 -6.55
N LEU A 124 1.80 13.53 -6.22
CA LEU A 124 1.24 12.23 -5.83
C LEU A 124 1.22 11.27 -7.02
N GLY A 125 0.87 11.77 -8.21
CA GLY A 125 0.99 11.04 -9.47
C GLY A 125 2.41 10.55 -9.76
N ASP A 126 3.41 11.44 -9.66
CA ASP A 126 4.83 11.13 -9.87
C ASP A 126 5.33 10.07 -8.88
N MET A 127 4.87 10.10 -7.63
CA MET A 127 5.22 9.11 -6.61
C MET A 127 4.71 7.71 -6.98
N HIS A 128 3.48 7.61 -7.49
CA HIS A 128 2.92 6.36 -8.01
C HIS A 128 3.70 5.86 -9.24
N LYS A 129 3.99 6.75 -10.21
CA LYS A 129 4.78 6.38 -11.39
C LYS A 129 6.18 5.89 -11.04
N THR A 130 6.81 6.50 -10.04
CA THR A 130 8.12 6.08 -9.52
C THR A 130 8.05 4.69 -8.90
N ALA A 131 7.10 4.46 -8.00
CA ALA A 131 6.92 3.15 -7.36
C ALA A 131 6.61 2.05 -8.39
N SER A 132 5.75 2.37 -9.37
CA SER A 132 5.44 1.51 -10.50
C SER A 132 6.68 1.11 -11.31
N GLN A 133 7.57 2.06 -11.64
CA GLN A 133 8.83 1.78 -12.34
C GLN A 133 9.77 0.91 -11.50
N GLN A 134 9.82 1.14 -10.18
CA GLN A 134 10.64 0.35 -9.27
C GLN A 134 10.15 -1.10 -9.18
N LEU A 135 8.83 -1.32 -9.14
CA LEU A 135 8.22 -2.65 -9.16
C LEU A 135 8.53 -3.42 -10.46
N VAL A 136 8.43 -2.76 -11.62
CA VAL A 136 8.83 -3.37 -12.92
C VAL A 136 10.32 -3.73 -12.92
N SER A 137 11.18 -2.86 -12.40
CA SER A 137 12.63 -3.12 -12.32
C SER A 137 12.95 -4.32 -11.41
N LEU A 138 12.21 -4.48 -10.31
CA LEU A 138 12.32 -5.63 -9.40
C LEU A 138 11.83 -6.92 -10.07
N ALA A 139 10.74 -6.85 -10.84
CA ALA A 139 10.18 -7.95 -11.61
C ALA A 139 11.15 -8.46 -12.70
N GLU A 140 11.76 -7.54 -13.46
CA GLU A 140 12.81 -7.82 -14.45
C GLU A 140 14.00 -8.56 -13.83
N LYS A 141 14.45 -8.10 -12.67
CA LYS A 141 15.59 -8.71 -11.98
C LYS A 141 15.25 -10.11 -11.45
N GLY A 142 14.04 -10.33 -10.91
CA GLY A 142 13.58 -11.66 -10.50
C GLY A 142 13.45 -12.64 -11.68
N ALA A 143 13.03 -12.17 -12.85
CA ALA A 143 13.00 -12.98 -14.07
C ALA A 143 14.42 -13.37 -14.53
N SER A 144 15.39 -12.46 -14.40
CA SER A 144 16.78 -12.71 -14.80
C SER A 144 17.50 -13.75 -13.92
N SER A 145 17.19 -13.84 -12.62
CA SER A 145 17.84 -14.79 -11.69
C SER A 145 17.37 -16.24 -11.88
N THR A 146 16.10 -16.44 -12.28
CA THR A 146 15.50 -17.77 -12.53
C THR A 146 16.07 -18.45 -13.78
N SER A 147 16.66 -17.67 -14.71
CA SER A 147 17.25 -18.17 -15.97
C SER A 147 18.68 -18.76 -15.83
N SER A 148 19.25 -18.78 -14.62
CA SER A 148 20.64 -19.20 -14.38
C SER A 148 20.87 -20.72 -14.33
N THR A 149 19.85 -21.54 -14.55
CA THR A 149 19.97 -23.02 -14.61
C THR A 149 19.52 -23.60 -15.95
N SER A 150 20.10 -23.13 -17.06
CA SER A 150 20.08 -23.89 -18.31
C SER A 150 21.31 -23.57 -19.17
N SER A 151 21.99 -24.65 -19.54
CA SER A 151 23.32 -24.71 -20.14
C SER A 151 23.46 -24.00 -21.50
N ALA A 152 24.70 -23.57 -21.73
CA ALA A 152 25.34 -23.24 -22.99
C ALA A 152 24.59 -23.62 -24.29
N SER A 153 24.02 -22.62 -24.96
CA SER A 153 23.96 -22.57 -26.42
C SER A 153 24.00 -21.12 -26.90
N SER A 154 25.16 -20.72 -27.41
CA SER A 154 25.41 -19.43 -28.04
C SER A 154 24.66 -19.36 -29.38
N THR A 155 23.39 -19.02 -29.36
CA THR A 155 22.62 -18.69 -30.56
C THR A 155 21.68 -17.55 -30.20
N SER A 156 22.14 -16.32 -30.47
CA SER A 156 21.38 -15.06 -30.36
C SER A 156 20.24 -15.08 -29.35
N SER A 157 20.58 -15.01 -28.05
CA SER A 157 19.61 -14.69 -27.01
C SER A 157 19.11 -13.26 -27.27
N THR A 158 18.04 -13.14 -28.03
CA THR A 158 17.12 -12.02 -27.83
C THR A 158 16.71 -12.13 -26.37
N GLY A 159 17.33 -11.32 -25.52
CA GLY A 159 17.16 -11.36 -24.08
C GLY A 159 15.67 -11.36 -23.77
N GLN A 160 15.21 -12.34 -23.00
CA GLN A 160 13.85 -12.37 -22.50
C GLN A 160 13.71 -11.19 -21.54
N SER A 161 13.45 -10.01 -22.10
CA SER A 161 13.03 -8.84 -21.34
C SER A 161 11.67 -9.18 -20.77
N HIS A 162 11.55 -9.14 -19.44
CA HIS A 162 10.25 -9.12 -18.79
C HIS A 162 9.40 -8.01 -19.42
N ALA A 163 8.20 -8.34 -19.89
CA ALA A 163 7.38 -7.37 -20.59
C ALA A 163 6.77 -6.41 -19.57
N ASP A 164 6.99 -5.10 -19.74
CA ASP A 164 6.36 -4.09 -18.89
C ASP A 164 4.82 -4.23 -18.97
N PRO A 165 4.15 -4.56 -17.86
CA PRO A 165 2.71 -4.85 -17.84
C PRO A 165 1.84 -3.58 -17.86
N ARG A 166 2.46 -2.41 -17.69
CA ARG A 166 1.75 -1.14 -17.49
C ARG A 166 1.08 -0.67 -18.77
N GLN A 167 -0.04 0.02 -18.61
CA GLN A 167 -0.82 0.49 -19.75
C GLN A 167 -0.45 1.92 -20.09
N LYS A 168 -0.25 2.19 -21.39
CA LYS A 168 0.00 3.57 -21.85
C LYS A 168 -1.21 4.49 -21.67
N VAL A 169 -2.42 3.91 -21.66
CA VAL A 169 -3.69 4.65 -21.61
C VAL A 169 -4.66 3.88 -20.73
N TYR A 170 -5.27 4.58 -19.77
CA TYR A 170 -6.37 4.06 -18.95
C TYR A 170 -7.68 4.78 -19.29
N ALA A 171 -8.81 4.12 -19.02
CA ALA A 171 -10.11 4.72 -19.18
C ALA A 171 -10.30 5.89 -18.20
N VAL A 172 -10.73 7.04 -18.72
CA VAL A 172 -10.91 8.27 -17.91
C VAL A 172 -12.37 8.63 -17.68
N ASP A 173 -13.32 8.03 -18.40
CA ASP A 173 -14.72 8.48 -18.42
C ASP A 173 -15.32 8.58 -17.01
N ALA A 174 -15.08 7.57 -16.17
CA ALA A 174 -15.55 7.55 -14.79
C ALA A 174 -14.91 8.66 -13.93
N LEU A 175 -13.62 8.95 -14.13
CA LEU A 175 -12.90 10.02 -13.44
C LEU A 175 -13.40 11.40 -13.86
N LEU A 176 -13.65 11.59 -15.16
CA LEU A 176 -14.17 12.84 -15.69
C LEU A 176 -15.62 13.11 -15.23
N ALA A 177 -16.43 12.05 -15.13
CA ALA A 177 -17.80 12.14 -14.64
C ALA A 177 -17.89 12.37 -13.12
N ASN A 178 -16.93 11.84 -12.35
CA ASN A 178 -16.94 11.84 -10.90
C ASN A 178 -15.62 12.42 -10.33
N PRO A 179 -15.28 13.70 -10.59
CA PRO A 179 -13.97 14.22 -10.22
C PRO A 179 -13.82 14.49 -8.72
N VAL A 180 -14.91 14.74 -7.98
CA VAL A 180 -14.85 15.10 -6.56
C VAL A 180 -15.15 13.91 -5.66
N THR A 181 -16.20 13.16 -5.97
CA THR A 181 -16.63 11.98 -5.22
C THR A 181 -17.06 10.87 -6.16
N ILE A 182 -16.82 9.62 -5.77
CA ILE A 182 -17.17 8.42 -6.53
C ILE A 182 -17.78 7.36 -5.58
N PRO A 183 -18.74 6.54 -6.03
CA PRO A 183 -19.14 5.36 -5.27
C PRO A 183 -17.99 4.34 -5.22
N ASP A 184 -17.57 3.99 -4.01
CA ASP A 184 -16.63 2.90 -3.76
C ASP A 184 -17.39 1.56 -3.73
N LYS A 185 -16.95 0.61 -4.56
CA LYS A 185 -17.66 -0.66 -4.73
C LYS A 185 -17.50 -1.61 -3.56
N ALA A 186 -16.35 -1.56 -2.89
CA ALA A 186 -16.13 -2.35 -1.69
C ALA A 186 -17.05 -1.78 -0.60
N SER A 187 -16.70 -0.64 0.01
CA SER A 187 -17.45 -0.14 1.17
C SER A 187 -18.92 0.22 0.93
N GLY A 188 -19.35 0.37 -0.33
CA GLY A 188 -20.69 0.83 -0.70
C GLY A 188 -20.94 2.31 -0.39
N LEU A 189 -19.89 3.06 -0.02
CA LEU A 189 -19.96 4.46 0.35
C LEU A 189 -19.58 5.38 -0.82
N THR A 190 -20.14 6.59 -0.85
CA THR A 190 -19.63 7.66 -1.69
C THR A 190 -18.47 8.34 -0.97
N VAL A 191 -17.28 8.25 -1.55
CA VAL A 191 -16.03 8.77 -0.95
C VAL A 191 -15.35 9.77 -1.91
N PRO A 192 -14.40 10.59 -1.44
CA PRO A 192 -13.62 11.46 -2.32
C PRO A 192 -12.89 10.65 -3.39
N THR A 193 -12.92 11.10 -4.65
CA THR A 193 -12.39 10.31 -5.78
C THR A 193 -10.92 9.99 -5.64
N ALA A 194 -10.10 10.96 -5.21
CA ALA A 194 -8.68 10.71 -4.94
C ALA A 194 -8.47 9.69 -3.80
N ALA A 195 -9.34 9.70 -2.79
CA ALA A 195 -9.29 8.76 -1.69
C ALA A 195 -9.66 7.34 -2.13
N ALA A 196 -10.64 7.18 -3.01
CA ALA A 196 -10.99 5.89 -3.62
C ALA A 196 -9.82 5.31 -4.43
N ILE A 197 -9.16 6.14 -5.25
CA ILE A 197 -8.01 5.70 -6.07
C ILE A 197 -6.88 5.14 -5.20
N GLU A 198 -6.53 5.82 -4.12
CA GLU A 198 -5.51 5.35 -3.18
C GLU A 198 -5.92 4.06 -2.48
N MET A 199 -7.18 3.95 -2.05
CA MET A 199 -7.67 2.74 -1.39
C MET A 199 -7.73 1.54 -2.35
N ASP A 200 -8.13 1.76 -3.61
CA ASP A 200 -8.13 0.73 -4.64
C ASP A 200 -6.72 0.26 -5.00
N CYS A 201 -5.73 1.17 -5.00
CA CYS A 201 -4.31 0.82 -5.14
C CYS A 201 -3.89 -0.11 -3.98
N ALA A 202 -4.14 0.31 -2.74
CA ALA A 202 -3.82 -0.49 -1.54
C ALA A 202 -4.46 -1.89 -1.60
N ARG A 203 -5.74 -1.98 -1.94
CA ARG A 203 -6.46 -3.26 -2.06
C ARG A 203 -5.90 -4.15 -3.15
N THR A 204 -5.56 -3.57 -4.30
CA THR A 204 -4.99 -4.33 -5.42
C THR A 204 -3.61 -4.87 -5.05
N GLU A 205 -2.78 -4.09 -4.35
CA GLU A 205 -1.48 -4.55 -3.86
C GLU A 205 -1.63 -5.64 -2.79
N ILE A 206 -2.57 -5.48 -1.85
CA ILE A 206 -2.88 -6.49 -0.84
C ILE A 206 -3.31 -7.80 -1.50
N ALA A 207 -4.22 -7.74 -2.48
CA ALA A 207 -4.67 -8.90 -3.22
C ALA A 207 -3.52 -9.55 -4.00
N ALA A 208 -2.67 -8.76 -4.66
CA ALA A 208 -1.52 -9.26 -5.41
C ALA A 208 -0.55 -10.06 -4.53
N VAL A 209 -0.32 -9.64 -3.28
CA VAL A 209 0.50 -10.39 -2.33
C VAL A 209 -0.23 -11.62 -1.79
N ALA A 210 -1.51 -11.48 -1.44
CA ALA A 210 -2.32 -12.56 -0.89
C ALA A 210 -2.54 -13.73 -1.88
N ASP A 211 -2.61 -13.42 -3.17
CA ASP A 211 -2.85 -14.39 -4.24
C ASP A 211 -1.57 -15.15 -4.67
N THR A 212 -0.42 -14.90 -4.02
CA THR A 212 0.82 -15.61 -4.33
C THR A 212 0.81 -17.05 -3.80
N GLU A 213 1.19 -17.99 -4.66
CA GLU A 213 1.22 -19.42 -4.29
C GLU A 213 2.37 -19.74 -3.31
N SER A 214 3.50 -19.06 -3.50
CA SER A 214 4.67 -19.17 -2.63
C SER A 214 4.66 -18.03 -1.63
N LYS A 215 4.61 -18.37 -0.34
CA LYS A 215 4.66 -17.40 0.75
C LYS A 215 5.97 -16.60 0.70
N PRO A 216 5.91 -15.27 0.51
CA PRO A 216 7.08 -14.41 0.57
C PRO A 216 7.76 -14.44 1.94
N ASP A 217 9.06 -14.16 1.97
CA ASP A 217 9.77 -13.96 3.23
C ASP A 217 9.25 -12.74 4.02
N ALA A 218 9.56 -12.71 5.31
CA ALA A 218 9.05 -11.67 6.21
C ALA A 218 9.52 -10.26 5.79
N ASP A 219 10.75 -10.12 5.29
CA ASP A 219 11.29 -8.83 4.86
C ASP A 219 10.55 -8.29 3.64
N THR A 220 10.25 -9.14 2.67
CA THR A 220 9.42 -8.84 1.50
C THR A 220 8.03 -8.43 1.94
N LEU A 221 7.38 -9.20 2.84
CA LEU A 221 6.07 -8.84 3.37
C LEU A 221 6.08 -7.50 4.13
N MET A 222 7.13 -7.20 4.91
CA MET A 222 7.24 -5.89 5.57
C MET A 222 7.30 -4.74 4.56
N ILE A 223 8.09 -4.88 3.50
CA ILE A 223 8.25 -3.86 2.46
C ILE A 223 6.94 -3.64 1.72
N LEU A 224 6.30 -4.72 1.26
CA LEU A 224 5.06 -4.65 0.49
C LEU A 224 3.87 -4.19 1.36
N SER A 225 3.81 -4.62 2.63
CA SER A 225 2.82 -4.11 3.58
C SER A 225 2.99 -2.62 3.83
N ALA A 226 4.24 -2.14 3.96
CA ALA A 226 4.49 -0.71 4.13
C ALA A 226 4.08 0.12 2.89
N LEU A 227 4.23 -0.43 1.68
CA LEU A 227 3.76 0.19 0.43
C LEU A 227 2.23 0.31 0.41
N ALA A 228 1.52 -0.82 0.56
CA ALA A 228 0.06 -0.81 0.53
C ALA A 228 -0.54 0.00 1.69
N ALA A 229 0.06 -0.05 2.88
CA ALA A 229 -0.40 0.74 4.03
C ALA A 229 -0.19 2.25 3.83
N LYS A 230 0.81 2.67 3.04
CA LYS A 230 1.00 4.07 2.66
C LYS A 230 -0.18 4.55 1.81
N HIS A 231 -0.63 3.75 0.84
CA HIS A 231 -1.81 4.06 0.03
C HIS A 231 -3.08 4.12 0.86
N ALA A 232 -3.34 3.12 1.71
CA ALA A 232 -4.49 3.13 2.61
C ALA A 232 -4.48 4.33 3.58
N TYR A 233 -3.32 4.70 4.13
CA TYR A 233 -3.19 5.87 5.00
C TYR A 233 -3.38 7.19 4.24
N THR A 234 -2.91 7.26 2.99
CA THR A 234 -3.12 8.42 2.10
C THR A 234 -4.60 8.56 1.78
N ALA A 235 -5.29 7.48 1.45
CA ALA A 235 -6.74 7.46 1.26
C ALA A 235 -7.47 8.05 2.48
N MET A 236 -7.12 7.62 3.70
CA MET A 236 -7.73 8.13 4.93
C MET A 236 -7.48 9.63 5.16
N GLN A 237 -6.29 10.13 4.84
CA GLN A 237 -5.99 11.57 4.88
C GLN A 237 -6.79 12.37 3.85
N LEU A 238 -7.11 11.74 2.72
CA LEU A 238 -7.95 12.29 1.67
C LEU A 238 -9.45 12.17 1.95
N GLY A 239 -9.83 11.60 3.10
CA GLY A 239 -11.22 11.50 3.56
C GLY A 239 -11.86 10.13 3.37
N TYR A 240 -11.09 9.08 3.07
CA TYR A 240 -11.60 7.71 3.14
C TYR A 240 -11.94 7.31 4.59
N PRO A 241 -13.10 6.69 4.87
CA PRO A 241 -13.46 6.26 6.22
C PRO A 241 -12.49 5.23 6.80
N ALA A 242 -11.98 5.49 8.02
CA ALA A 242 -11.06 4.58 8.72
C ALA A 242 -11.80 3.58 9.64
N THR A 243 -13.07 3.29 9.38
CA THR A 243 -13.88 2.36 10.19
C THR A 243 -13.69 0.93 9.69
N ASP A 244 -13.79 -0.05 10.59
CA ASP A 244 -13.64 -1.46 10.22
C ASP A 244 -14.56 -1.88 9.08
N ALA A 245 -15.83 -1.44 9.11
CA ALA A 245 -16.81 -1.72 8.06
C ALA A 245 -16.46 -1.19 6.66
N ALA A 246 -15.54 -0.23 6.55
CA ALA A 246 -15.09 0.31 5.26
C ALA A 246 -13.78 -0.32 4.79
N LEU A 247 -13.03 -0.96 5.70
CA LEU A 247 -11.69 -1.49 5.46
C LEU A 247 -11.67 -3.02 5.34
N PHE A 248 -12.53 -3.72 6.08
CA PHE A 248 -12.54 -5.17 6.19
C PHE A 248 -13.91 -5.70 5.79
N GLU A 249 -13.97 -6.33 4.62
CA GLU A 249 -15.16 -7.02 4.08
C GLU A 249 -14.96 -8.53 4.03
#